data_AF-A0A151J3P7-F1
#
_entry.id   AF-A0A151J3P7-F1
#
_cell.length_a   1.000
_cell.length_b   1.000
_cell.length_c   1.000
_cell.angle_alpha   90.00
_cell.angle_beta   90.00
_cell.angle_gamma   90.00
#
_symmetry.space_group_name_H-M   'P 1'
#
loop_
_entity.id
_entity.type
_entity.pdbx_description
1 polymer ?
#
loop_
_entity_poly.entity_id
_entity_poly.type
_entity_poly.pdbx_seq_one_letter_code
_entity_poly.pdbx_strand_id
1 'polypeptide(L)'
;ATKCGYCGFVMKGSCGTILDHHCFATYHENADFINVDQNAIVTMNVQKQTEIRKKFLNMIDEELSQKKRDTVDSYLEQLGDILRRLPYIRRRNLQRKILDIVIEEEDDFINIINF
;
A
#
# COMPACT_ATOMS: atom_id res chain seq x y z
N ALA A 1 2.10 8.40 37.46
CA ALA A 1 2.15 9.88 37.43
C ALA A 1 2.33 10.32 36.00
N THR A 2 1.58 11.32 35.52
CA THR A 2 1.64 11.75 34.12
C THR A 2 2.96 12.48 33.84
N LYS A 3 3.66 12.10 32.76
CA LYS A 3 4.96 12.65 32.39
C LYS A 3 4.94 13.26 30.99
N CYS A 4 5.72 14.31 30.77
CA CYS A 4 5.96 14.86 29.43
C CYS A 4 6.91 13.93 28.66
N GLY A 5 6.52 13.49 27.46
CA GLY A 5 7.33 12.62 26.61
C GLY A 5 8.54 13.30 25.97
N TYR A 6 8.60 14.63 25.96
CA TYR A 6 9.70 15.38 25.33
C TYR A 6 10.83 15.71 26.30
N CYS A 7 10.50 16.10 27.54
CA CYS A 7 11.48 16.53 28.54
C CYS A 7 11.52 15.63 29.79
N GLY A 8 10.65 14.61 29.88
CA GLY A 8 10.59 13.68 31.01
C GLY A 8 9.97 14.26 32.30
N PHE A 9 9.56 15.54 32.30
CA PHE A 9 9.02 16.22 33.47
C PHE A 9 7.73 15.58 33.99
N VAL A 10 7.59 15.46 35.31
CA VAL A 10 6.38 14.93 35.95
C VAL A 10 5.37 16.05 36.13
N MET A 11 4.28 16.04 35.37
CA MET A 11 3.33 17.16 35.30
C MET A 11 2.32 17.20 36.45
N LYS A 12 2.18 16.11 37.22
CA LYS A 12 1.20 16.01 38.31
C LYS A 12 1.56 16.97 39.46
N GLY A 13 0.80 18.05 39.62
CA GLY A 13 0.92 19.02 40.73
C GLY A 13 1.80 20.24 40.43
N SER A 14 2.43 20.32 39.26
CA SER A 14 3.31 21.43 38.87
C SER A 14 2.80 22.26 37.70
N CYS A 15 1.78 21.79 36.99
CA CYS A 15 1.10 22.50 35.91
C CYS A 15 -0.41 22.52 36.18
N GLY A 16 -1.10 23.59 35.78
CA GLY A 16 -2.57 23.67 35.88
C GLY A 16 -3.24 22.67 34.93
N THR A 17 -2.75 22.64 33.70
CA THR A 17 -3.13 21.69 32.65
C THR A 17 -1.89 21.15 31.92
N ILE A 18 -2.06 20.10 31.12
CA ILE A 18 -1.00 19.55 30.26
C ILE A 18 -0.52 20.61 29.24
N LEU A 19 -1.43 21.45 28.75
CA LEU A 19 -1.15 22.46 27.73
C LEU A 19 -0.35 23.65 28.27
N ASP A 20 -0.40 23.89 29.59
CA ASP A 20 0.42 24.94 30.23
C ASP A 20 1.91 24.60 30.23
N HIS A 21 2.27 23.35 29.90
CA HIS A 21 3.66 22.92 29.88
C HIS A 21 4.34 23.35 28.57
N HIS A 22 5.52 23.98 28.69
CA HIS A 22 6.24 24.58 27.56
C HIS A 22 6.45 23.66 26.34
N CYS A 23 6.58 22.34 26.51
CA CYS A 23 6.71 21.40 25.37
C CYS A 23 5.45 21.33 24.49
N PHE A 24 4.32 21.85 24.95
CA PHE A 24 3.04 21.89 24.23
C PHE A 24 2.65 23.32 23.81
N ALA A 25 3.57 24.29 23.89
CA ALA A 25 3.29 25.69 23.59
C ALA A 25 2.83 25.93 22.13
N THR A 26 3.14 25.01 21.22
CA THR A 26 2.74 25.07 19.80
C THR A 26 1.47 24.27 19.50
N TYR A 27 0.74 23.83 20.52
CA TYR A 27 -0.49 23.06 20.35
C TYR A 27 -1.58 23.89 19.65
N HIS A 28 -2.14 23.33 18.58
CA HIS A 28 -3.29 23.87 17.88
C HIS A 28 -4.46 22.89 17.93
N GLU A 29 -5.57 23.30 18.56
CA GLU A 29 -6.78 22.48 18.74
C GLU A 29 -7.33 21.85 17.45
N ASN A 30 -7.13 22.51 16.31
CA ASN A 30 -7.64 22.09 14.99
C ASN A 30 -6.61 21.32 14.14
N ALA A 31 -5.37 21.18 14.61
CA ALA A 31 -4.29 20.51 13.88
C ALA A 31 -3.63 19.39 14.68
N ASP A 32 -3.73 19.44 16.01
CA ASP A 32 -3.01 18.58 16.93
C ASP A 32 -3.96 17.85 17.88
N PHE A 33 -3.57 16.65 18.27
CA PHE A 33 -4.18 15.94 19.38
C PHE A 33 -3.14 15.54 20.41
N ILE A 34 -3.58 15.49 21.67
CA ILE A 34 -2.76 15.01 22.78
C ILE A 34 -2.93 13.50 22.87
N ASN A 35 -1.82 12.78 22.77
CA ASN A 35 -1.75 11.34 22.94
C ASN A 35 -1.16 11.00 24.31
N VAL A 36 -1.85 10.16 25.08
CA VAL A 36 -1.39 9.64 26.38
C VAL A 36 -1.27 8.13 26.26
N ASP A 37 -0.05 7.60 26.43
CA ASP A 37 0.21 6.17 26.32
C ASP A 37 -0.09 5.39 27.61
N GLN A 38 0.12 4.06 27.57
CA GLN A 38 -0.11 3.16 28.70
C GLN A 38 0.82 3.42 29.90
N ASN A 39 1.95 4.10 29.70
CA ASN A 39 2.89 4.50 30.75
C ASN A 39 2.59 5.90 31.29
N ALA A 40 1.45 6.49 30.91
CA ALA A 40 1.06 7.86 31.21
C ALA A 40 2.07 8.91 30.71
N ILE A 41 2.74 8.63 29.59
CA ILE A 41 3.60 9.58 28.87
C ILE A 41 2.74 10.34 27.86
N VAL A 42 2.86 11.66 27.88
CA VAL A 42 2.07 12.57 27.04
C VAL A 42 2.90 13.10 25.89
N THR A 43 2.35 13.03 24.69
CA THR A 43 2.94 13.54 23.44
C THR A 43 1.87 14.28 22.62
N MET A 44 2.31 15.14 21.70
CA MET A 44 1.46 15.84 20.74
C MET A 44 1.67 15.24 19.35
N ASN A 45 0.59 15.05 18.59
CA ASN A 45 0.66 14.50 17.24
C ASN A 45 -0.23 15.28 16.28
N VAL A 46 0.20 15.37 15.02
CA VAL A 46 -0.43 16.19 13.98
C VAL A 46 -1.49 15.37 13.23
N GLN A 47 -2.73 15.85 13.19
CA GLN A 47 -3.86 15.21 12.48
C GLN A 47 -3.58 15.01 10.98
N LYS A 48 -2.90 15.97 10.36
CA LYS A 48 -2.72 16.06 8.89
C LYS A 48 -1.97 14.89 8.27
N GLN A 49 -1.05 14.23 9.01
CA GLN A 49 -0.31 13.08 8.49
C GLN A 49 -1.15 11.80 8.45
N THR A 50 -2.14 11.67 9.35
CA THR A 50 -2.97 10.46 9.42
C THR A 50 -3.95 10.35 8.26
N GLU A 51 -4.48 11.48 7.79
CA GLU A 51 -5.39 11.51 6.64
C GLU A 51 -4.67 11.28 5.31
N ILE A 52 -3.49 11.89 5.12
CA ILE A 52 -2.65 11.67 3.94
C ILE A 52 -2.22 10.20 3.89
N ARG A 53 -1.82 9.63 5.03
CA ARG A 53 -1.46 8.21 5.12
C ARG A 53 -2.65 7.30 4.82
N LYS A 54 -3.85 7.58 5.32
CA LYS A 54 -5.07 6.82 4.98
C LYS A 54 -5.43 6.93 3.50
N LYS A 55 -5.38 8.13 2.92
CA LYS A 55 -5.63 8.32 1.48
C LYS A 55 -4.60 7.60 0.61
N PHE A 56 -3.33 7.62 1.02
CA PHE A 56 -2.26 6.90 0.32
C PHE A 56 -2.43 5.38 0.41
N LEU A 57 -2.81 4.85 1.58
CA LEU A 57 -3.11 3.42 1.74
C LEU A 57 -4.34 3.01 0.91
N ASN A 58 -5.38 3.83 0.86
CA ASN A 58 -6.57 3.54 0.04
C ASN A 58 -6.25 3.58 -1.46
N MET A 59 -5.41 4.53 -1.93
CA MET A 59 -4.95 4.55 -3.32
C MET A 59 -4.14 3.31 -3.69
N ILE A 60 -3.28 2.84 -2.78
CA ILE A 60 -2.53 1.59 -2.95
C ILE A 60 -3.48 0.38 -3.00
N ASP A 61 -4.46 0.31 -2.10
CA ASP A 61 -5.45 -0.77 -2.09
C ASP A 61 -6.33 -0.75 -3.35
N GLU A 62 -6.73 0.42 -3.85
CA GLU A 62 -7.50 0.56 -5.09
C GLU A 62 -6.69 0.17 -6.34
N GLU A 63 -5.41 0.58 -6.44
CA GLU A 63 -4.51 0.17 -7.53
C GLU A 63 -4.17 -1.33 -7.47
N LEU A 64 -3.96 -1.89 -6.28
CA LEU A 64 -3.74 -3.33 -6.08
C LEU A 64 -5.00 -4.16 -6.32
N SER A 65 -6.18 -3.61 -6.06
CA SER A 65 -7.48 -4.29 -6.21
C SER A 65 -7.99 -4.27 -7.66
N GLN A 66 -7.61 -3.27 -8.47
CA GLN A 66 -8.02 -3.20 -9.87
C GLN A 66 -7.36 -4.24 -10.79
N LYS A 67 -6.22 -4.81 -10.41
CA LYS A 67 -5.72 -6.05 -11.05
C LYS A 67 -5.96 -7.22 -10.12
N LYS A 68 -7.23 -7.65 -10.03
CA LYS A 68 -7.59 -8.91 -9.38
C LYS A 68 -6.91 -10.04 -10.17
N ARG A 69 -5.66 -10.38 -9.80
CA ARG A 69 -4.87 -11.41 -10.46
C ARG A 69 -5.70 -12.67 -10.57
N ASP A 70 -6.01 -13.07 -11.79
CA ASP A 70 -6.80 -14.25 -12.05
C ASP A 70 -5.91 -15.45 -12.39
N THR A 71 -6.54 -16.58 -12.71
CA THR A 71 -5.82 -17.79 -13.08
C THR A 71 -5.04 -17.66 -14.39
N VAL A 72 -5.47 -16.78 -15.31
CA VAL A 72 -4.81 -16.53 -16.59
C VAL A 72 -3.52 -15.74 -16.36
N ASP A 73 -3.54 -14.73 -15.48
CA ASP A 73 -2.32 -14.02 -15.07
C ASP A 73 -1.25 -14.99 -14.54
N SER A 74 -1.64 -15.93 -13.66
CA SER A 74 -0.71 -16.93 -13.13
C SER A 74 -0.16 -17.87 -14.20
N TYR A 75 -0.99 -18.27 -15.17
CA TYR A 75 -0.56 -19.07 -16.31
C TYR A 75 0.47 -18.33 -17.17
N LEU A 76 0.22 -17.05 -17.48
CA LEU A 76 1.14 -16.23 -18.29
C LEU A 76 2.48 -15.99 -17.58
N GLU A 77 2.47 -15.82 -16.25
CA GLU A 77 3.70 -15.75 -15.44
C GLU A 77 4.54 -17.04 -15.60
N GLN A 78 3.91 -18.21 -15.42
CA GLN A 78 4.59 -19.50 -15.56
C GLN A 78 5.12 -19.73 -16.99
N LEU A 79 4.32 -19.40 -18.00
CA LEU A 79 4.73 -19.47 -19.41
C LEU A 79 5.95 -18.58 -19.67
N GLY A 80 5.92 -17.34 -19.16
CA GLY A 80 7.03 -16.40 -19.25
C GLY A 80 8.31 -16.93 -18.60
N ASP A 81 8.20 -17.55 -17.43
CA ASP A 81 9.35 -18.14 -16.73
C ASP A 81 9.98 -19.31 -17.49
N ILE A 82 9.16 -20.18 -18.09
CA ILE A 82 9.64 -21.25 -18.96
C ILE A 82 10.39 -20.67 -20.15
N LEU A 83 9.80 -19.67 -20.83
CA LEU A 83 10.41 -19.02 -21.99
C LEU A 83 11.76 -18.39 -21.63
N ARG A 84 11.86 -17.70 -20.49
CA ARG A 84 13.10 -17.06 -20.01
C ARG A 84 14.23 -18.05 -19.75
N ARG A 85 13.92 -19.29 -19.35
CA ARG A 85 14.92 -20.34 -19.08
C ARG A 85 15.50 -20.97 -20.36
N LEU A 86 14.82 -20.83 -21.50
CA LEU A 86 15.28 -21.43 -22.76
C LEU A 86 16.38 -20.59 -23.44
N PRO A 87 17.36 -21.25 -24.11
CA PRO A 87 18.27 -20.59 -25.03
C PRO A 87 17.51 -19.84 -26.13
N TYR A 88 18.05 -18.71 -26.60
CA TYR A 88 17.36 -17.78 -27.51
C TYR A 88 16.67 -18.46 -28.70
N ILE A 89 17.38 -19.34 -29.41
CA ILE A 89 16.83 -20.04 -30.59
C ILE A 89 15.62 -20.91 -30.21
N ARG A 90 15.68 -21.63 -29.09
CA ARG A 90 14.55 -22.46 -28.61
C ARG A 90 13.38 -21.60 -28.15
N ARG A 91 13.66 -20.49 -27.45
CA ARG A 91 12.65 -19.51 -27.02
C ARG A 91 11.90 -18.93 -28.21
N ARG A 92 12.62 -18.41 -29.21
CA ARG A 92 12.03 -17.84 -30.44
C ARG A 92 11.15 -18.85 -31.16
N ASN A 93 11.62 -20.09 -31.32
CA ASN A 93 10.87 -21.13 -32.01
C ASN A 93 9.60 -21.51 -31.26
N LEU A 94 9.64 -21.58 -29.92
CA LEU A 94 8.47 -21.87 -29.09
C LEU A 94 7.47 -20.72 -29.10
N GLN A 95 7.94 -19.46 -29.01
CA GLN A 95 7.07 -18.28 -29.11
C GLN A 95 6.31 -18.25 -30.44
N ARG A 96 6.99 -18.55 -31.56
CA ARG A 96 6.33 -18.65 -32.87
C ARG A 96 5.21 -19.68 -32.87
N LYS A 97 5.48 -20.90 -32.38
CA LYS A 97 4.47 -21.97 -32.32
C LYS A 97 3.26 -21.60 -31.45
N ILE A 98 3.49 -20.97 -30.30
CA ILE A 98 2.40 -20.52 -29.42
C ILE A 98 1.54 -19.50 -30.16
N LEU A 99 2.16 -18.53 -30.84
CA LEU A 99 1.42 -17.51 -31.58
C LEU A 99 0.66 -18.11 -32.77
N ASP A 100 1.27 -19.04 -33.50
CA ASP A 100 0.61 -19.76 -34.61
C ASP A 100 -0.68 -20.43 -34.11
N ILE A 101 -0.63 -21.14 -32.97
CA ILE A 101 -1.81 -21.77 -32.35
C ILE A 101 -2.87 -20.75 -31.93
N VAL A 102 -2.46 -19.61 -31.36
CA VAL A 102 -3.41 -18.56 -30.94
C VAL A 102 -4.17 -17.98 -32.13
N ILE A 103 -3.48 -17.73 -33.25
CA ILE A 103 -4.11 -17.22 -34.47
C ILE A 103 -5.10 -18.24 -35.02
N GLU A 104 -4.74 -19.53 -35.07
CA GLU A 104 -5.63 -20.60 -35.51
C GLU A 104 -6.93 -20.65 -34.68
N GLU A 105 -6.83 -20.58 -33.35
CA GLU A 105 -8.01 -20.56 -32.46
C GLU A 105 -8.86 -19.30 -32.62
N GLU A 106 -8.25 -18.13 -32.83
CA GLU A 106 -8.98 -16.87 -33.09
C GLU A 106 -9.73 -16.93 -34.42
N ASP A 107 -9.10 -17.45 -35.47
CA ASP A 107 -9.70 -17.60 -36.80
C ASP A 107 -10.88 -18.59 -36.76
N ASP A 108 -10.74 -19.72 -36.07
CA ASP A 108 -11.82 -20.70 -35.89
C ASP A 108 -13.01 -20.11 -35.13
N PHE A 109 -12.75 -19.32 -34.08
CA PHE A 109 -13.80 -18.64 -33.32
C PHE A 109 -14.56 -17.62 -34.18
N ILE A 110 -13.85 -16.82 -34.99
CA ILE A 110 -14.46 -15.87 -35.93
C ILE A 110 -15.32 -16.60 -36.96
N ASN A 111 -14.84 -17.73 -37.48
CA ASN A 111 -15.59 -18.53 -38.45
C ASN A 111 -16.88 -19.07 -37.84
N ILE A 112 -16.88 -19.51 -36.57
CA ILE A 112 -18.09 -19.99 -35.87
C ILE A 112 -19.15 -18.89 -35.71
N ILE A 113 -18.76 -17.65 -35.44
CA ILE A 113 -19.70 -16.53 -35.20
C ILE A 113 -20.36 -16.03 -36.49
N ASN A 114 -19.72 -16.25 -37.65
CA ASN A 114 -20.20 -15.74 -38.93
C ASN A 114 -21.15 -16.72 -39.68
N PHE A 115 -21.59 -17.81 -39.04
CA PHE A 115 -22.64 -18.74 -39.52
C PHE A 115 -23.89 -18.66 -38.64
#